data_AF-A0A9D5RJH7-F1
#
_entry.id   AF-A0A9D5RJH7-F1
#
_cell.length_a   1.000
_cell.length_b   1.000
_cell.length_c   1.000
_cell.angle_alpha   90.00
_cell.angle_beta   90.00
_cell.angle_gamma   90.00
#
_symmetry.space_group_name_H-M   'P 1'
#
loop_
_entity.id
_entity.type
_entity.pdbx_description
1 polymer ?
#
loop_
_entity_poly.entity_id
_entity_poly.type
_entity_poly.pdbx_seq_one_letter_code
_entity_poly.pdbx_strand_id
1 'polypeptide(L)' 'MIFTYEGMKCTIIENYFCEGDGPYVKITDSKDIDKAYAKGFECMGHPTEIMKKITKDEYLLLLKGVSDE' A
#
# COMPACT_ATOMS: atom_id res chain seq x y z
N MET A 1 1.82 9.82 -5.44
CA MET A 1 0.43 9.65 -5.92
C MET A 1 -0.36 8.93 -4.84
N ILE A 2 -1.55 9.41 -4.48
CA ILE A 2 -2.42 8.75 -3.48
C ILE A 2 -3.41 7.86 -4.22
N PHE A 3 -3.50 6.62 -3.79
CA PHE A 3 -4.39 5.58 -4.30
C PHE A 3 -5.41 5.21 -3.22
N THR A 4 -6.45 4.49 -3.62
CA THR A 4 -7.40 3.85 -2.70
C THR A 4 -7.25 2.34 -2.82
N TYR A 5 -6.80 1.68 -1.76
CA TYR A 5 -6.69 0.21 -1.69
C TYR A 5 -7.62 -0.30 -0.60
N GLU A 6 -8.57 -1.16 -0.97
CA GLU A 6 -9.60 -1.70 -0.05
C GLU A 6 -10.33 -0.62 0.77
N GLY A 7 -10.57 0.56 0.18
CA GLY A 7 -11.24 1.69 0.83
C GLY A 7 -10.36 2.54 1.75
N MET A 8 -9.04 2.32 1.76
CA MET A 8 -8.06 3.07 2.54
C MET A 8 -7.18 3.92 1.64
N LYS A 9 -6.84 5.13 2.09
CA LYS A 9 -5.90 5.99 1.36
C LYS A 9 -4.49 5.47 1.55
N CYS A 10 -3.79 5.28 0.43
CA CYS A 10 -2.46 4.71 0.44
C CYS A 10 -1.57 5.29 -0.65
N THR A 11 -0.26 5.13 -0.49
CA THR A 11 0.75 5.43 -1.51
C THR A 11 1.48 4.15 -1.86
N ILE A 12 1.76 3.95 -3.15
CA ILE A 12 2.57 2.83 -3.59
C ILE A 12 4.03 3.21 -3.44
N ILE A 13 4.80 2.30 -2.86
CA ILE A 13 6.23 2.38 -2.75
C ILE A 13 6.82 1.32 -3.66
N GLU A 14 7.39 1.78 -4.78
CA GLU A 14 8.10 0.94 -5.75
C GLU A 14 9.53 0.60 -5.28
N ASN A 15 9.89 0.95 -4.04
CA ASN A 15 11.22 0.63 -3.52
C ASN A 15 11.40 -0.88 -3.37
N TYR A 16 12.29 -1.37 -4.21
CA TYR A 16 13.12 -2.56 -4.05
C TYR A 16 13.95 -2.45 -2.75
N PHE A 17 13.30 -2.50 -1.58
CA PHE A 17 14.02 -2.57 -0.29
C PHE A 17 14.97 -3.77 -0.26
N CYS A 18 14.66 -4.82 -1.02
CA CYS A 18 15.56 -5.89 -1.41
C CYS A 18 15.41 -6.20 -2.90
N GLU A 19 16.49 -6.68 -3.54
CA GLU A 19 16.44 -7.21 -4.90
C GLU A 19 15.43 -8.37 -4.96
N GLY A 20 14.31 -8.18 -5.65
CA GLY A 20 13.22 -9.17 -5.73
C GLY A 20 12.03 -8.92 -4.80
N ASP A 21 12.08 -7.88 -3.97
CA ASP A 21 10.91 -7.46 -3.20
C ASP A 21 9.92 -6.69 -4.08
N GLY A 22 8.67 -7.14 -4.07
CA GLY A 22 7.58 -6.61 -4.88
C GLY A 22 7.11 -5.23 -4.40
N PRO A 23 6.19 -4.59 -5.13
CA PRO A 23 5.64 -3.30 -4.74
C PRO A 23 4.96 -3.37 -3.37
N TYR A 24 5.08 -2.29 -2.59
CA TYR A 24 4.43 -2.16 -1.29
C TYR A 24 3.37 -1.07 -1.32
N VAL A 25 2.28 -1.27 -0.60
CA VAL A 25 1.28 -0.25 -0.32
C VAL A 25 1.51 0.29 1.08
N LYS A 26 1.65 1.60 1.22
CA LYS A 26 1.77 2.31 2.50
C LYS A 26 0.50 3.08 2.79
N ILE A 27 -0.09 2.90 3.97
CA ILE A 27 -1.26 3.67 4.40
C ILE A 27 -0.82 5.11 4.70
N THR A 28 -1.60 6.09 4.25
CA THR A 28 -1.30 7.51 4.46
C THR A 28 -2.18 8.18 5.51
N ASP A 29 -3.29 7.53 5.91
CA ASP A 29 -4.25 8.08 6.86
C ASP A 29 -4.23 7.28 8.17
N SER A 30 -3.98 7.96 9.28
CA SER A 30 -3.86 7.33 10.61
C SER A 30 -5.18 6.72 11.10
N LYS A 31 -6.32 7.16 10.58
CA LYS A 31 -7.63 6.58 10.93
C LYS A 31 -7.86 5.18 10.35
N ASP A 32 -7.06 4.81 9.35
CA ASP A 32 -7.18 3.52 8.66
C ASP A 32 -6.17 2.49 9.20
N ILE A 33 -5.41 2.84 10.26
CA ILE A 33 -4.41 1.96 10.88
C ILE A 33 -5.02 0.63 11.38
N ASP A 34 -6.10 0.68 12.16
CA ASP A 34 -6.76 -0.54 12.66
C ASP A 34 -7.29 -1.42 11.53
N LYS A 35 -7.84 -0.80 10.49
CA LYS A 35 -8.29 -1.52 9.29
C LYS A 35 -7.12 -2.14 8.54
N ALA A 36 -6.01 -1.43 8.45
CA ALA A 36 -4.81 -1.91 7.78
C ALA A 36 -4.25 -3.15 8.47
N TYR A 37 -4.15 -3.13 9.81
CA TYR A 37 -3.76 -4.33 10.57
C TYR A 37 -4.74 -5.49 10.36
N ALA A 38 -6.05 -5.23 10.34
CA ALA A 38 -7.05 -6.26 10.04
C ALA A 38 -6.93 -6.85 8.61
N LYS A 39 -6.34 -6.10 7.68
CA LYS A 39 -6.05 -6.51 6.29
C LYS A 39 -4.65 -7.10 6.10
N GLY A 40 -3.90 -7.28 7.18
CA GLY A 40 -2.55 -7.86 7.16
C GLY A 40 -1.46 -6.89 6.73
N PHE A 41 -1.65 -5.58 6.94
CA PHE A 41 -0.54 -4.64 6.87
C PHE A 41 0.30 -4.75 8.14
N GLU A 42 1.60 -4.50 7.99
CA GLU A 42 2.58 -4.62 9.06
C GLU A 42 3.36 -3.31 9.23
N CYS A 43 3.82 -3.07 10.45
CA CYS A 43 4.63 -1.90 10.77
C CYS A 43 6.09 -2.16 10.40
N MET A 44 6.61 -1.40 9.44
CA MET A 44 7.98 -1.50 8.94
C MET A 44 8.92 -0.54 9.69
N GLY A 45 9.07 -0.74 11.00
CA GLY A 45 10.06 -0.03 11.84
C GLY A 45 9.59 1.27 12.48
N HIS A 46 8.77 2.08 11.80
CA HIS A 46 8.12 3.25 12.38
C HIS A 46 6.59 3.08 12.46
N PRO A 47 5.93 3.59 13.53
CA PRO A 47 4.49 3.42 13.73
C PRO A 47 3.62 4.07 12.64
N THR A 48 4.20 4.97 11.84
CA THR A 48 3.57 5.60 10.67
C THR A 48 3.87 4.88 9.35
N GLU A 49 4.64 3.80 9.40
CA GLU A 49 5.08 3.01 8.26
C GLU A 49 4.35 1.67 8.23
N ILE A 50 3.04 1.78 8.14
CA ILE A 50 2.16 0.62 7.99
C ILE A 50 2.06 0.28 6.50
N MET A 51 2.65 -0.87 6.15
CA MET A 51 2.88 -1.27 4.77
C MET A 51 2.47 -2.73 4.55
N LYS A 52 2.09 -3.05 3.32
CA LYS A 52 1.78 -4.42 2.90
C LYS A 52 2.40 -4.68 1.54
N LYS A 53 3.06 -5.83 1.39
CA LYS A 53 3.52 -6.31 0.09
C LYS A 53 2.32 -6.69 -0.76
N ILE A 54 2.26 -6.17 -1.97
CA ILE A 54 1.21 -6.50 -2.93
C ILE A 54 1.79 -7.24 -4.12
N THR A 55 0.93 -8.00 -4.78
CA THR A 55 1.29 -8.69 -6.03
C THR A 55 1.43 -7.70 -7.19
N LYS A 56 2.08 -8.13 -8.27
CA LYS A 56 2.18 -7.34 -9.50
C LYS A 56 0.79 -7.06 -10.11
N ASP A 57 -0.14 -8.01 -10.02
CA ASP A 57 -1.51 -7.83 -10.49
C ASP A 57 -2.27 -6.77 -9.69
N GLU A 58 -2.17 -6.80 -8.35
CA GLU A 58 -2.75 -5.75 -7.50
C GLU A 58 -2.14 -4.38 -7.78
N TYR A 59 -0.83 -4.31 -8.04
CA TYR A 59 -0.16 -3.08 -8.44
C TYR A 59 -0.74 -2.55 -9.76
N LEU A 60 -0.87 -3.41 -10.76
CA LEU A 60 -1.45 -3.03 -12.05
C LEU A 60 -2.93 -2.61 -11.93
N LEU A 61 -3.69 -3.24 -11.04
CA LEU A 61 -5.07 -2.85 -10.76
C LEU A 61 -5.14 -1.46 -10.10
N LEU A 62 -4.25 -1.17 -9.14
CA LEU A 62 -4.15 0.15 -8.52
C LEU A 62 -3.77 1.23 -9.51
N LEU A 63 -2.86 0.94 -10.45
CA LEU A 63 -2.51 1.86 -11.53
C LEU A 63 -3.66 2.04 -12.53
N LYS A 64 -4.41 0.98 -12.86
CA LYS A 64 -5.57 1.06 -13.77
C LYS A 64 -6.74 1.82 -13.17
N GLY A 65 -6.95 1.72 -11.85
CA GLY A 65 -7.97 2.48 -11.13
C GLY A 65 -7.74 4.00 -11.09
N VAL A 66 -6.59 4.47 -11.60
CA VAL A 66 -6.28 5.89 -11.81
C VAL A 66 -6.72 6.39 -13.20
N SER A 67 -7.13 5.49 -14.11
CA SER A 67 -7.52 5.84 -15.49
C SER A 67 -9.02 6.07 -15.71
N ASP A 68 -9.76 6.50 -14.69
CA ASP A 68 -11.14 6.99 -14.84
C ASP A 68 -11.19 8.49 -14.53
N GLU A 69 -10.56 9.28 -15.42
CA GLU A 69 -10.85 10.70 -15.67
C GLU A 69 -10.91 10.93 -17.19
#